data_AF-A0A2H0QPR7-F1
#
_entry.id   AF-A0A2H0QPR7-F1
#
_cell.length_a   1.000
_cell.length_b   1.000
_cell.length_c   1.000
_cell.angle_alpha   90.00
_cell.angle_beta   90.00
_cell.angle_gamma   90.00
#
_symmetry.space_group_name_H-M   'P 1'
#
loop_
_entity.id
_entity.type
_entity.pdbx_description
1 polymer ?
#
loop_
_entity_poly.entity_id
_entity_poly.type
_entity_poly.pdbx_seq_one_letter_code
_entity_poly.pdbx_strand_id
1 'polypeptide(L)'
;MGIGIKALFFFFLFILFIGQSCVNDPNSQSPFQDNGFETTTTFENRRKETLAERNEKMEEADFFRRVKDEGLAVTINSYVSPPRNPCPEIVVLDTRQIKDDQFVDGLIEQAYLQDKSCRSVFTGNAGGYSDVKKSYTRIFAYSMIQDICAPVGRDQISQALQLPKMGTQDALGLKQFNNGAKSEASMDNLITTYSLTYALGQRESDGNFREGRDITAQNKSLKNEESGLTQTSANSLELNASFPLQKTYLKDVFRNYVTQLSTMTIQKRENFCLTNQAKYLQGPKLHELFNDGDCSKILGTIKSDDYPVNSAVSKCFRELHKQCPSFSIKYGASVTRIDRRHNGPLYTHEELVNKGLTARKYAKPYMKPSCHSLFNSIAVNKEKICQQINN
;
A
#
# COMPACT_ATOMS: atom_id res chain seq x y z
N MET A 1 68.43 3.04 18.44
CA MET A 1 67.16 3.72 18.79
C MET A 1 66.33 3.72 17.50
N GLY A 2 65.26 2.93 17.32
CA GLY A 2 64.39 2.24 18.29
C GLY A 2 63.35 3.21 18.84
N ILE A 3 62.03 3.00 18.78
CA ILE A 3 61.18 1.79 18.57
C ILE A 3 60.00 2.22 17.63
N GLY A 4 59.26 1.41 16.87
CA GLY A 4 59.19 -0.04 16.68
C GLY A 4 57.75 -0.60 16.82
N ILE A 5 57.39 -1.55 15.94
CA ILE A 5 56.22 -2.50 15.92
C ILE A 5 55.04 -2.03 15.04
N LYS A 6 54.56 -2.71 13.97
CA LYS A 6 54.46 -4.14 13.48
C LYS A 6 53.18 -4.92 13.84
N ALA A 7 52.30 -5.07 12.84
CA ALA A 7 51.43 -6.24 12.56
C ALA A 7 51.19 -6.27 11.02
N LEU A 8 51.32 -7.35 10.21
CA LEU A 8 50.88 -8.77 10.29
C LEU A 8 49.35 -8.91 10.12
N PHE A 9 48.70 -9.89 9.42
CA PHE A 9 49.04 -11.17 8.73
C PHE A 9 47.76 -11.65 7.93
N PHE A 10 47.65 -12.64 7.01
CA PHE A 10 48.55 -13.42 6.10
C PHE A 10 47.72 -14.35 5.15
N PHE A 11 48.13 -14.59 3.88
CA PHE A 11 47.72 -15.72 2.97
C PHE A 11 46.21 -15.82 2.56
N PHE A 12 45.72 -16.63 1.58
CA PHE A 12 46.27 -17.58 0.56
C PHE A 12 46.05 -16.99 -0.87
N LEU A 13 46.85 -17.28 -1.93
CA LEU A 13 46.77 -18.44 -2.85
C LEU A 13 45.34 -18.70 -3.43
N PHE A 14 45.10 -18.94 -4.73
CA PHE A 14 45.96 -19.12 -5.94
C PHE A 14 45.12 -18.70 -7.21
N ILE A 15 45.38 -18.94 -8.52
CA ILE A 15 46.26 -19.88 -9.27
C ILE A 15 46.91 -19.25 -10.54
N LEU A 16 46.58 -19.69 -11.77
CA LEU A 16 47.19 -19.36 -13.09
C LEU A 16 46.10 -18.85 -14.09
N PHE A 17 46.36 -18.25 -15.27
CA PHE A 17 47.53 -18.34 -16.18
C PHE A 17 48.00 -17.00 -16.79
N ILE A 18 49.33 -16.85 -16.82
CA ILE A 18 50.27 -16.22 -17.80
C ILE A 18 49.65 -15.58 -19.08
N GLY A 19 50.08 -14.39 -19.56
CA GLY A 19 51.10 -13.47 -19.02
C GLY A 19 51.62 -12.39 -19.99
N GLN A 20 52.75 -11.79 -19.59
CA GLN A 20 53.63 -10.78 -20.24
C GLN A 20 54.03 -11.05 -21.72
N SER A 21 54.53 -10.10 -22.54
CA SER A 21 55.01 -8.71 -22.29
C SER A 21 55.22 -7.82 -23.57
N CYS A 22 55.04 -6.49 -23.39
CA CYS A 22 55.86 -5.34 -23.86
C CYS A 22 56.17 -4.99 -25.36
N VAL A 23 56.62 -3.71 -25.51
CA VAL A 23 57.58 -3.10 -26.48
C VAL A 23 57.04 -2.08 -27.53
N ASN A 24 57.29 -0.80 -27.24
CA ASN A 24 57.70 0.39 -28.07
C ASN A 24 56.92 0.78 -29.37
N ASP A 25 56.44 2.02 -29.58
CA ASP A 25 57.13 3.35 -29.76
C ASP A 25 57.91 3.48 -31.11
N PRO A 26 58.12 4.65 -31.79
CA PRO A 26 57.55 6.01 -31.66
C PRO A 26 57.10 6.69 -33.01
N ASN A 27 56.63 7.95 -32.92
CA ASN A 27 56.78 9.09 -33.88
C ASN A 27 56.41 9.01 -35.39
N SER A 28 55.56 9.97 -35.82
CA SER A 28 55.88 10.87 -36.95
C SER A 28 55.13 12.22 -36.80
N GLN A 29 55.53 13.25 -37.55
CA GLN A 29 55.08 14.64 -37.38
C GLN A 29 54.41 15.22 -38.65
N SER A 30 53.25 15.89 -38.47
CA SER A 30 52.80 17.18 -39.06
C SER A 30 53.05 17.51 -40.57
N PRO A 31 52.65 18.70 -41.05
CA PRO A 31 51.38 19.42 -40.87
C PRO A 31 50.62 19.58 -42.21
N PHE A 32 49.33 19.93 -42.17
CA PHE A 32 48.74 20.74 -43.25
C PHE A 32 47.59 21.61 -42.71
N GLN A 33 47.41 22.80 -43.29
CA GLN A 33 46.29 23.69 -43.03
C GLN A 33 45.16 23.40 -44.00
N ASP A 34 43.90 23.46 -43.55
CA ASP A 34 42.79 23.82 -44.43
C ASP A 34 41.70 24.59 -43.65
N ASN A 35 40.94 25.43 -44.34
CA ASN A 35 40.04 26.42 -43.74
C ASN A 35 38.60 25.88 -43.65
N GLY A 36 38.33 25.06 -42.64
CA GLY A 36 37.00 24.53 -42.35
C GLY A 36 36.05 25.54 -41.71
N PHE A 37 34.95 25.86 -42.37
CA PHE A 37 33.90 26.76 -41.89
C PHE A 37 33.05 26.09 -40.79
N GLU A 38 33.36 26.34 -39.51
CA GLU A 38 32.56 25.80 -38.39
C GLU A 38 31.11 26.32 -38.44
N THR A 39 30.16 25.38 -38.51
CA THR A 39 28.73 25.69 -38.47
C THR A 39 28.26 25.85 -37.02
N THR A 40 27.33 26.79 -36.79
CA THR A 40 26.96 27.30 -35.45
C THR A 40 26.15 26.33 -34.58
N THR A 41 26.10 25.04 -34.92
CA THR A 41 25.20 24.02 -34.35
C THR A 41 25.78 23.27 -33.13
N THR A 42 27.05 23.46 -32.79
CA THR A 42 27.70 22.74 -31.67
C THR A 42 27.37 23.31 -30.28
N PHE A 43 26.82 24.53 -30.19
CA PHE A 43 26.58 25.22 -28.91
C PHE A 43 25.19 24.94 -28.29
N GLU A 44 24.16 24.65 -29.09
CA GLU A 44 22.80 24.44 -28.56
C GLU A 44 22.60 23.05 -27.92
N ASN A 45 23.38 22.05 -28.35
CA ASN A 45 23.30 20.66 -27.86
C ASN A 45 23.82 20.45 -26.41
N ARG A 46 24.13 21.51 -25.65
CA ARG A 46 24.63 21.44 -24.26
C ARG A 46 23.67 21.97 -23.18
N ARG A 47 22.41 22.31 -23.49
CA ARG A 47 21.55 23.02 -22.50
C ARG A 47 20.08 22.59 -22.35
N LYS A 48 19.81 21.28 -22.36
CA LYS A 48 18.55 20.70 -21.82
C LYS A 48 18.78 19.52 -20.86
N GLU A 49 19.84 19.57 -20.05
CA GLU A 49 19.89 18.78 -18.81
C GLU A 49 18.68 19.15 -17.94
N THR A 50 17.84 18.17 -17.64
CA THR A 50 16.53 18.34 -17.01
C THR A 50 16.65 18.63 -15.51
N LEU A 51 15.57 19.14 -14.92
CA LEU A 51 15.51 19.35 -13.46
C LEU A 51 15.62 18.02 -12.69
N ALA A 52 15.16 16.91 -13.26
CA ALA A 52 15.33 15.57 -12.68
C ALA A 52 16.81 15.17 -12.63
N GLU A 53 17.53 15.23 -13.75
CA GLU A 53 18.96 14.88 -13.82
C GLU A 53 19.83 15.77 -12.92
N ARG A 54 19.46 17.05 -12.72
CA ARG A 54 20.16 17.92 -11.77
C ARG A 54 19.88 17.59 -10.32
N ASN A 55 18.65 17.19 -9.98
CA ASN A 55 18.31 16.76 -8.63
C ASN A 55 18.98 15.41 -8.32
N GLU A 56 18.95 14.46 -9.25
CA GLU A 56 19.61 13.15 -9.12
C GLU A 56 21.12 13.30 -8.91
N LYS A 57 21.81 14.13 -9.71
CA LYS A 57 23.24 14.45 -9.50
C LYS A 57 23.51 15.20 -8.19
N MET A 58 22.54 15.95 -7.66
CA MET A 58 22.68 16.65 -6.38
C MET A 58 22.52 15.70 -5.20
N GLU A 59 21.57 14.76 -5.28
CA GLU A 59 21.37 13.68 -4.31
C GLU A 59 22.53 12.69 -4.32
N GLU A 60 23.07 12.32 -5.49
CA GLU A 60 24.28 11.51 -5.63
C GLU A 60 25.52 12.21 -5.04
N ALA A 61 25.71 13.49 -5.36
CA ALA A 61 26.80 14.28 -4.81
C ALA A 61 26.71 14.44 -3.28
N ASP A 62 25.50 14.63 -2.73
CA ASP A 62 25.32 14.72 -1.27
C ASP A 62 25.51 13.36 -0.58
N PHE A 63 25.06 12.26 -1.20
CA PHE A 63 25.36 10.91 -0.72
C PHE A 63 26.86 10.65 -0.65
N PHE A 64 27.62 10.92 -1.72
CA PHE A 64 29.08 10.74 -1.69
C PHE A 64 29.80 11.72 -0.75
N ARG A 65 29.29 12.94 -0.57
CA ARG A 65 29.75 13.87 0.45
C ARG A 65 29.57 13.30 1.85
N ARG A 66 28.38 12.80 2.20
CA ARG A 66 28.11 12.18 3.51
C ARG A 66 28.87 10.86 3.72
N VAL A 67 29.05 10.03 2.70
CA VAL A 67 29.91 8.83 2.77
C VAL A 67 31.36 9.20 3.12
N LYS A 68 31.85 10.34 2.63
CA LYS A 68 33.20 10.87 2.92
C LYS A 68 33.30 11.52 4.30
N ASP A 69 32.29 12.30 4.70
CA ASP A 69 32.31 13.12 5.91
C ASP A 69 31.87 12.34 7.17
N GLU A 70 30.93 11.38 7.04
CA GLU A 70 30.31 10.60 8.13
C GLU A 70 30.63 9.09 8.06
N GLY A 71 31.14 8.62 6.92
CA GLY A 71 31.45 7.21 6.68
C GLY A 71 30.29 6.41 6.08
N LEU A 72 30.64 5.40 5.27
CA LEU A 72 29.69 4.59 4.50
C LEU A 72 28.63 3.89 5.38
N ALA A 73 29.03 3.33 6.53
CA ALA A 73 28.11 2.60 7.41
C ALA A 73 27.08 3.52 8.08
N VAL A 74 27.47 4.73 8.50
CA VAL A 74 26.56 5.73 9.08
C VAL A 74 25.61 6.26 8.01
N THR A 75 26.16 6.57 6.82
CA THR A 75 25.35 7.06 5.69
C THR A 75 24.31 6.03 5.27
N ILE A 76 24.69 4.76 5.08
CA ILE A 76 23.76 3.67 4.75
C ILE A 76 22.71 3.47 5.86
N ASN A 77 23.09 3.44 7.13
CA ASN A 77 22.11 3.31 8.22
C ASN A 77 21.12 4.49 8.26
N SER A 78 21.54 5.71 7.91
CA SER A 78 20.63 6.87 7.83
C SER A 78 19.62 6.78 6.68
N TYR A 79 19.89 5.98 5.64
CA TYR A 79 18.98 5.73 4.51
C TYR A 79 18.21 4.40 4.63
N VAL A 80 18.73 3.39 5.34
CA VAL A 80 18.25 2.00 5.25
C VAL A 80 18.29 1.24 6.59
N SER A 81 17.40 1.60 7.53
CA SER A 81 16.56 0.68 8.36
C SER A 81 16.22 1.24 9.75
N PRO A 82 14.94 1.20 10.19
CA PRO A 82 14.62 1.20 11.62
C PRO A 82 14.96 -0.18 12.25
N PRO A 83 15.23 -0.24 13.57
CA PRO A 83 15.62 -1.49 14.24
C PRO A 83 14.47 -2.52 14.29
N ARG A 84 14.80 -3.79 14.05
CA ARG A 84 13.88 -4.93 14.19
C ARG A 84 13.81 -5.39 15.65
N ASN A 85 12.74 -5.02 16.36
CA ASN A 85 12.42 -5.65 17.65
C ASN A 85 11.84 -7.07 17.42
N PRO A 86 12.08 -8.03 18.33
CA PRO A 86 11.38 -9.30 18.33
C PRO A 86 9.87 -9.09 18.55
N CYS A 87 9.04 -9.95 17.97
CA CYS A 87 7.58 -9.78 17.96
C CYS A 87 7.01 -9.68 19.40
N PRO A 88 6.41 -8.54 19.80
CA PRO A 88 5.81 -8.40 21.11
C PRO A 88 4.51 -9.21 21.20
N GLU A 89 4.17 -9.66 22.42
CA GLU A 89 2.97 -10.45 22.66
C GLU A 89 1.69 -9.69 22.25
N ILE A 90 0.80 -10.41 21.56
CA ILE A 90 -0.33 -9.80 20.85
C ILE A 90 -1.52 -9.62 21.81
N VAL A 91 -1.53 -8.49 22.53
CA VAL A 91 -2.74 -8.00 23.20
C VAL A 91 -3.77 -7.62 22.13
N VAL A 92 -4.57 -8.59 21.71
CA VAL A 92 -5.72 -8.39 20.80
C VAL A 92 -6.67 -7.41 21.46
N LEU A 93 -6.82 -6.21 20.87
CA LEU A 93 -7.81 -5.21 21.31
C LEU A 93 -9.18 -5.87 21.40
N ASP A 94 -9.72 -5.96 22.61
CA ASP A 94 -10.94 -6.71 22.85
C ASP A 94 -12.14 -5.85 22.47
N THR A 95 -12.44 -5.88 21.17
CA THR A 95 -13.51 -5.15 20.51
C THR A 95 -14.92 -5.44 21.07
N ARG A 96 -15.05 -6.29 22.11
CA ARG A 96 -16.20 -6.34 23.02
C ARG A 96 -16.47 -5.00 23.73
N GLN A 97 -15.46 -4.16 23.99
CA GLN A 97 -15.63 -2.81 24.55
C GLN A 97 -16.22 -1.78 23.56
N ILE A 98 -16.14 -2.01 22.24
CA ILE A 98 -16.79 -1.14 21.23
C ILE A 98 -18.24 -1.58 20.91
N LYS A 99 -18.88 -2.33 21.81
CA LYS A 99 -20.31 -2.62 21.75
C LYS A 99 -21.10 -1.40 22.20
N ASP A 100 -21.88 -0.85 21.28
CA ASP A 100 -22.88 0.20 21.52
C ASP A 100 -22.32 1.43 22.28
N ASP A 101 -21.07 1.80 21.97
CA ASP A 101 -20.50 3.09 22.37
C ASP A 101 -21.30 4.21 21.70
N GLN A 102 -22.21 4.79 22.47
CA GLN A 102 -23.09 5.88 22.07
C GLN A 102 -22.34 7.11 21.57
N PHE A 103 -21.07 7.30 21.96
CA PHE A 103 -20.24 8.38 21.43
C PHE A 103 -19.81 8.08 20.00
N VAL A 104 -19.19 6.93 19.73
CA VAL A 104 -18.79 6.52 18.38
C VAL A 104 -19.99 6.42 17.44
N ASP A 105 -21.09 5.82 17.90
CA ASP A 105 -22.33 5.74 17.11
C ASP A 105 -23.00 7.10 16.90
N GLY A 106 -22.86 8.03 17.85
CA GLY A 106 -23.27 9.42 17.71
C GLY A 106 -22.47 10.16 16.64
N LEU A 107 -21.14 9.99 16.60
CA LEU A 107 -20.30 10.55 15.53
C LEU A 107 -20.65 9.98 14.16
N ILE A 108 -20.91 8.66 14.08
CA ILE A 108 -21.31 7.97 12.85
C ILE A 108 -22.67 8.48 12.35
N GLU A 109 -23.67 8.61 13.23
CA GLU A 109 -24.98 9.14 12.84
C GLU A 109 -24.90 10.61 12.45
N GLN A 110 -24.21 11.45 13.23
CA GLN A 110 -24.08 12.87 12.93
C GLN A 110 -23.45 13.08 11.55
N ALA A 111 -22.32 12.41 11.25
CA ALA A 111 -21.66 12.54 9.96
C ALA A 111 -22.52 11.97 8.83
N TYR A 112 -23.17 10.81 9.02
CA TYR A 112 -24.07 10.22 8.02
C TYR A 112 -25.25 11.14 7.69
N LEU A 113 -25.84 11.82 8.68
CA LEU A 113 -26.91 12.79 8.47
C LEU A 113 -26.40 14.11 7.85
N GLN A 114 -25.26 14.64 8.28
CA GLN A 114 -24.77 15.95 7.84
C GLN A 114 -24.08 15.92 6.47
N ASP A 115 -23.32 14.87 6.15
CA ASP A 115 -22.55 14.75 4.92
C ASP A 115 -23.28 13.87 3.88
N LYS A 116 -23.74 14.49 2.80
CA LYS A 116 -24.43 13.79 1.70
C LYS A 116 -23.57 12.69 1.09
N SER A 117 -22.24 12.81 1.08
CA SER A 117 -21.34 11.80 0.52
C SER A 117 -21.20 10.55 1.42
N CYS A 118 -21.64 10.59 2.67
CA CYS A 118 -21.86 9.39 3.48
C CYS A 118 -23.10 8.60 3.06
N ARG A 119 -24.12 9.28 2.48
CA ARG A 119 -25.42 8.69 2.12
C ARG A 119 -25.59 8.36 0.65
N SER A 120 -24.90 9.06 -0.25
CA SER A 120 -25.04 8.89 -1.70
C SER A 120 -23.67 9.10 -2.34
N VAL A 121 -23.05 8.00 -2.78
CA VAL A 121 -21.69 7.99 -3.33
C VAL A 121 -21.72 8.01 -4.84
N PHE A 122 -20.84 8.83 -5.42
CA PHE A 122 -20.68 8.95 -6.86
C PHE A 122 -19.87 7.77 -7.42
N THR A 123 -20.56 6.74 -7.91
CA THR A 123 -19.91 5.57 -8.51
C THR A 123 -19.43 5.84 -9.93
N GLY A 124 -19.99 6.84 -10.61
CA GLY A 124 -19.62 7.22 -11.98
C GLY A 124 -20.06 6.22 -13.06
N ASN A 125 -20.67 5.10 -12.67
CA ASN A 125 -21.34 4.17 -13.57
C ASN A 125 -22.53 4.90 -14.22
N ALA A 126 -22.46 5.12 -15.53
CA ALA A 126 -23.37 6.01 -16.29
C ALA A 126 -23.50 7.44 -15.72
N GLY A 127 -22.53 7.92 -14.91
CA GLY A 127 -22.60 9.20 -14.19
C GLY A 127 -23.53 9.20 -12.96
N GLY A 128 -24.01 8.03 -12.53
CA GLY A 128 -24.92 7.89 -11.40
C GLY A 128 -24.28 8.03 -10.01
N TYR A 129 -25.16 8.14 -9.02
CA TYR A 129 -24.87 7.98 -7.61
C TYR A 129 -25.58 6.71 -7.11
N SER A 130 -24.94 5.96 -6.20
CA SER A 130 -25.55 4.86 -5.47
C SER A 130 -25.85 5.28 -4.04
N ASP A 131 -27.03 4.96 -3.53
CA ASP A 131 -27.39 5.20 -2.14
C ASP A 131 -26.71 4.20 -1.20
N VAL A 132 -26.18 4.72 -0.10
CA VAL A 132 -25.28 4.00 0.80
C VAL A 132 -25.95 3.79 2.15
N LYS A 133 -25.95 2.54 2.62
CA LYS A 133 -26.60 2.14 3.88
C LYS A 133 -25.73 2.54 5.07
N LYS A 134 -26.30 3.16 6.11
CA LYS A 134 -25.62 3.50 7.39
C LYS A 134 -24.75 2.37 7.97
N SER A 135 -25.13 1.11 7.78
CA SER A 135 -24.34 -0.04 8.23
C SER A 135 -22.99 -0.17 7.51
N TYR A 136 -22.90 0.20 6.23
CA TYR A 136 -21.64 0.27 5.48
C TYR A 136 -20.72 1.35 6.06
N THR A 137 -21.29 2.54 6.29
CA THR A 137 -20.65 3.69 6.97
C THR A 137 -20.11 3.30 8.35
N ARG A 138 -20.90 2.55 9.14
CA ARG A 138 -20.51 2.03 10.46
C ARG A 138 -19.31 1.08 10.37
N ILE A 139 -19.31 0.11 9.45
CA ILE A 139 -18.19 -0.83 9.29
C ILE A 139 -16.90 -0.08 8.91
N PHE A 140 -16.98 0.92 8.04
CA PHE A 140 -15.84 1.76 7.66
C PHE A 140 -15.28 2.58 8.82
N ALA A 141 -16.14 3.22 9.61
CA ALA A 141 -15.74 3.94 10.82
C ALA A 141 -15.00 3.02 11.80
N TYR A 142 -15.59 1.87 12.10
CA TYR A 142 -14.98 0.89 13.02
C TYR A 142 -13.65 0.31 12.48
N SER A 143 -13.50 0.14 11.16
CA SER A 143 -12.23 -0.28 10.55
C SER A 143 -11.14 0.79 10.71
N MET A 144 -11.46 2.08 10.50
CA MET A 144 -10.51 3.17 10.77
C MET A 144 -10.17 3.26 12.26
N ILE A 145 -11.15 3.08 13.15
CA ILE A 145 -10.94 3.05 14.61
C ILE A 145 -9.96 1.94 15.01
N GLN A 146 -10.06 0.74 14.41
CA GLN A 146 -9.05 -0.31 14.60
C GLN A 146 -7.65 0.17 14.19
N ASP A 147 -7.49 0.87 13.07
CA ASP A 147 -6.18 1.38 12.62
C ASP A 147 -5.64 2.55 13.47
N ILE A 148 -6.48 3.47 13.96
CA ILE A 148 -6.00 4.61 14.75
C ILE A 148 -5.70 4.26 16.22
N CYS A 149 -6.34 3.22 16.75
CA CYS A 149 -6.18 2.76 18.15
C CYS A 149 -5.33 1.49 18.29
N ALA A 150 -4.93 0.83 17.19
CA ALA A 150 -4.00 -0.29 17.26
C ALA A 150 -2.68 0.11 17.97
N PRO A 151 -2.17 -0.71 18.91
CA PRO A 151 -0.92 -0.41 19.60
C PRO A 151 0.26 -0.42 18.62
N VAL A 152 1.14 0.56 18.79
CA VAL A 152 2.31 0.79 17.93
C VAL A 152 3.17 -0.48 17.85
N GLY A 153 3.50 -0.88 16.62
CA GLY A 153 4.32 -2.06 16.35
C GLY A 153 3.56 -3.35 16.04
N ARG A 154 2.22 -3.39 16.10
CA ARG A 154 1.43 -4.58 15.69
C ARG A 154 0.62 -4.45 14.40
N ASP A 155 0.09 -3.27 14.08
CA ASP A 155 -0.50 -3.00 12.75
C ASP A 155 0.35 -1.98 11.98
N GLN A 156 1.31 -2.48 11.19
CA GLN A 156 2.04 -1.68 10.20
C GLN A 156 1.11 -1.08 9.13
N ILE A 157 -0.10 -1.62 8.98
CA ILE A 157 -1.14 -1.15 8.04
C ILE A 157 -1.41 0.34 8.26
N SER A 158 -1.77 0.73 9.49
CA SER A 158 -2.10 2.11 9.82
C SER A 158 -0.97 3.09 9.47
N GLN A 159 0.29 2.70 9.70
CA GLN A 159 1.46 3.51 9.35
C GLN A 159 1.68 3.59 7.82
N ALA A 160 1.54 2.47 7.10
CA ALA A 160 1.68 2.42 5.65
C ALA A 160 0.55 3.14 4.90
N LEU A 161 -0.65 3.26 5.50
CA LEU A 161 -1.74 4.10 4.99
C LEU A 161 -1.58 5.59 5.39
N GLN A 162 -0.87 5.91 6.48
CA GLN A 162 -0.54 7.29 6.87
C GLN A 162 0.65 7.87 6.08
N LEU A 163 1.60 7.06 5.63
CA LEU A 163 2.69 7.49 4.77
C LEU A 163 2.20 7.68 3.32
N PRO A 164 2.55 8.78 2.62
CA PRO A 164 2.37 8.90 1.18
C PRO A 164 3.40 8.05 0.44
N LYS A 165 3.18 7.78 -0.85
CA LYS A 165 4.26 7.38 -1.75
C LYS A 165 4.28 8.33 -2.93
N MET A 166 5.40 9.01 -3.10
CA MET A 166 5.65 9.91 -4.24
C MET A 166 5.80 9.06 -5.50
N GLY A 167 4.77 9.02 -6.35
CA GLY A 167 4.79 8.24 -7.58
C GLY A 167 3.40 8.01 -8.16
N THR A 168 3.34 7.59 -9.43
CA THR A 168 2.08 7.41 -10.15
C THR A 168 1.30 6.15 -9.78
N GLN A 169 1.85 5.23 -8.98
CA GLN A 169 1.16 4.01 -8.55
C GLN A 169 0.24 4.24 -7.33
N ASP A 170 0.60 5.18 -6.45
CA ASP A 170 -0.22 5.53 -5.29
C ASP A 170 -1.39 6.43 -5.70
N ALA A 171 -2.59 6.15 -5.19
CA ALA A 171 -3.73 7.04 -5.35
C ALA A 171 -3.47 8.44 -4.79
N LEU A 172 -2.84 8.59 -3.62
CA LEU A 172 -2.59 9.93 -3.05
C LEU A 172 -1.59 10.75 -3.86
N GLY A 173 -0.73 10.09 -4.65
CA GLY A 173 0.14 10.77 -5.63
C GLY A 173 -0.61 11.44 -6.79
N LEU A 174 -1.90 11.16 -6.99
CA LEU A 174 -2.72 11.85 -7.99
C LEU A 174 -3.10 13.25 -7.52
N LYS A 175 -2.82 14.28 -8.34
CA LYS A 175 -3.14 15.70 -8.09
C LYS A 175 -4.57 15.96 -7.57
N GLN A 176 -5.56 15.17 -8.01
CA GLN A 176 -6.97 15.30 -7.58
C GLN A 176 -7.23 14.88 -6.11
N PHE A 177 -6.34 14.07 -5.52
CA PHE A 177 -6.38 13.62 -4.13
C PHE A 177 -5.25 14.26 -3.29
N ASN A 178 -4.15 14.66 -3.94
CA ASN A 178 -2.95 15.23 -3.32
C ASN A 178 -3.22 16.51 -2.49
N ASN A 179 -4.31 17.25 -2.76
CA ASN A 179 -4.73 18.39 -1.92
C ASN A 179 -5.09 17.98 -0.47
N GLY A 180 -5.48 16.72 -0.25
CA GLY A 180 -5.72 16.13 1.07
C GLY A 180 -4.57 15.24 1.56
N ALA A 181 -3.47 15.17 0.81
CA ALA A 181 -2.30 14.37 1.17
C ALA A 181 -1.21 15.24 1.79
N LYS A 182 -0.40 14.63 2.66
CA LYS A 182 0.83 15.22 3.21
C LYS A 182 2.03 14.38 2.79
N SER A 183 3.19 15.03 2.63
CA SER A 183 4.47 14.41 2.28
C SER A 183 5.08 13.51 3.37
N GLU A 184 4.47 13.48 4.56
CA GLU A 184 4.92 12.74 5.75
C GLU A 184 3.82 11.81 6.28
N ALA A 185 4.12 11.02 7.31
CA ALA A 185 3.12 10.19 8.00
C ALA A 185 2.05 11.08 8.67
N SER A 186 0.86 11.16 8.08
CA SER A 186 -0.20 12.06 8.53
C SER A 186 -1.56 11.35 8.62
N MET A 187 -2.35 11.78 9.59
CA MET A 187 -3.76 11.38 9.73
C MET A 187 -4.59 11.77 8.49
N ASP A 188 -4.25 12.88 7.81
CA ASP A 188 -4.94 13.33 6.58
C ASP A 188 -4.81 12.30 5.45
N ASN A 189 -3.66 11.63 5.36
CA ASN A 189 -3.44 10.53 4.42
C ASN A 189 -4.32 9.33 4.75
N LEU A 190 -4.49 9.00 6.04
CA LEU A 190 -5.39 7.91 6.48
C LEU A 190 -6.86 8.24 6.21
N ILE A 191 -7.31 9.45 6.61
CA ILE A 191 -8.64 9.99 6.33
C ILE A 191 -8.95 9.92 4.84
N THR A 192 -8.04 10.44 3.99
CA THR A 192 -8.23 10.47 2.53
C THR A 192 -8.21 9.07 1.92
N THR A 193 -7.36 8.17 2.42
CA THR A 193 -7.31 6.76 1.98
C THR A 193 -8.61 6.02 2.32
N TYR A 194 -9.12 6.17 3.54
CA TYR A 194 -10.40 5.60 3.95
C TYR A 194 -11.57 6.20 3.16
N SER A 195 -11.59 7.52 2.96
CA SER A 195 -12.57 8.24 2.13
C SER A 195 -12.60 7.77 0.67
N LEU A 196 -11.44 7.41 0.11
CA LEU A 196 -11.33 6.87 -1.24
C LEU A 196 -11.74 5.39 -1.30
N THR A 197 -11.35 4.59 -0.31
CA THR A 197 -11.72 3.17 -0.21
C THR A 197 -13.23 3.00 0.01
N TYR A 198 -13.86 3.93 0.71
CA TYR A 198 -15.32 4.04 0.85
C TYR A 198 -16.01 4.23 -0.49
N ALA A 199 -15.48 5.15 -1.32
CA ALA A 199 -16.00 5.41 -2.65
C ALA A 199 -15.76 4.23 -3.62
N LEU A 200 -14.58 3.60 -3.55
CA LEU A 200 -14.26 2.36 -4.29
C LEU A 200 -15.26 1.25 -3.99
N GLY A 201 -15.47 0.91 -2.72
CA GLY A 201 -16.31 -0.21 -2.34
C GLY A 201 -17.79 -0.05 -2.73
N GLN A 202 -18.30 1.19 -2.78
CA GLN A 202 -19.62 1.43 -3.37
C GLN A 202 -19.59 1.36 -4.91
N ARG A 203 -18.50 1.73 -5.58
CA ARG A 203 -18.40 1.66 -7.05
C ARG A 203 -18.29 0.23 -7.58
N GLU A 204 -17.46 -0.61 -6.96
CA GLU A 204 -17.16 -1.95 -7.48
C GLU A 204 -18.15 -3.02 -7.02
N SER A 205 -18.87 -2.82 -5.91
CA SER A 205 -19.85 -3.81 -5.42
C SER A 205 -21.12 -3.26 -4.75
N ASP A 206 -21.41 -1.96 -4.91
CA ASP A 206 -22.52 -1.29 -4.20
C ASP A 206 -22.50 -1.50 -2.66
N GLY A 207 -21.29 -1.60 -2.10
CA GLY A 207 -21.07 -1.83 -0.66
C GLY A 207 -21.28 -3.28 -0.23
N ASN A 208 -21.47 -4.20 -1.17
CA ASN A 208 -21.57 -5.63 -0.91
C ASN A 208 -20.17 -6.21 -0.61
N PHE A 209 -19.89 -6.44 0.67
CA PHE A 209 -18.68 -7.13 1.12
C PHE A 209 -18.50 -8.54 0.56
N ARG A 210 -19.57 -9.16 0.04
CA ARG A 210 -19.61 -10.55 -0.40
C ARG A 210 -19.73 -10.72 -1.90
N GLU A 211 -19.55 -9.64 -2.64
CA GLU A 211 -19.70 -9.69 -4.07
C GLU A 211 -18.78 -10.75 -4.68
N GLY A 212 -19.33 -11.44 -5.68
CA GLY A 212 -18.67 -12.56 -6.31
C GLY A 212 -17.53 -12.10 -7.21
N ARG A 213 -17.20 -12.98 -8.15
CA ARG A 213 -16.46 -12.62 -9.36
C ARG A 213 -17.39 -11.83 -10.28
N ASP A 214 -16.94 -10.72 -10.86
CA ASP A 214 -17.61 -10.16 -12.04
C ASP A 214 -17.79 -11.25 -13.10
N ILE A 215 -19.05 -11.63 -13.34
CA ILE A 215 -19.38 -12.72 -14.25
C ILE A 215 -19.02 -12.38 -15.71
N THR A 216 -18.94 -11.09 -16.05
CA THR A 216 -18.62 -10.56 -17.38
C THR A 216 -17.12 -10.58 -17.67
N ALA A 217 -16.27 -10.49 -16.63
CA ALA A 217 -14.82 -10.61 -16.76
C ALA A 217 -14.41 -12.02 -17.26
N GLN A 218 -13.37 -12.08 -18.09
CA GLN A 218 -12.80 -13.35 -18.55
C GLN A 218 -11.76 -13.95 -17.59
N ASN A 219 -11.41 -13.23 -16.52
CA ASN A 219 -10.53 -13.69 -15.46
C ASN A 219 -11.22 -14.78 -14.61
N LYS A 220 -11.06 -16.04 -15.03
CA LYS A 220 -11.71 -17.22 -14.44
C LYS A 220 -10.76 -18.10 -13.60
N SER A 221 -9.47 -17.78 -13.52
CA SER A 221 -8.53 -18.50 -12.65
C SER A 221 -8.71 -18.06 -11.20
N LEU A 222 -8.63 -18.99 -10.23
CA LEU A 222 -8.79 -18.70 -8.80
C LEU A 222 -7.90 -17.55 -8.29
N LYS A 223 -6.76 -17.33 -8.95
CA LYS A 223 -5.77 -16.29 -8.63
C LYS A 223 -6.16 -14.91 -9.17
N ASN A 224 -6.80 -14.83 -10.33
CA ASN A 224 -7.28 -13.59 -10.95
C ASN A 224 -8.78 -13.36 -10.70
N GLU A 225 -9.44 -14.27 -9.98
CA GLU A 225 -10.84 -14.15 -9.60
C GLU A 225 -10.98 -13.07 -8.53
N GLU A 226 -11.61 -11.96 -8.94
CA GLU A 226 -11.95 -10.81 -8.11
C GLU A 226 -13.05 -11.18 -7.10
N SER A 227 -13.05 -10.53 -5.94
CA SER A 227 -14.05 -10.79 -4.90
C SER A 227 -14.17 -9.68 -3.87
N GLY A 228 -15.32 -9.69 -3.17
CA GLY A 228 -15.57 -8.84 -2.02
C GLY A 228 -15.70 -7.37 -2.38
N LEU A 229 -15.47 -6.51 -1.37
CA LEU A 229 -15.87 -5.11 -1.44
C LEU A 229 -15.22 -4.32 -2.59
N THR A 230 -13.90 -4.42 -2.74
CA THR A 230 -13.13 -3.67 -3.74
C THR A 230 -12.86 -4.47 -5.01
N GLN A 231 -13.59 -5.59 -5.21
CA GLN A 231 -13.39 -6.55 -6.31
C GLN A 231 -11.90 -6.88 -6.51
N THR A 232 -11.23 -7.24 -5.42
CA THR A 232 -9.77 -7.47 -5.43
C THR A 232 -9.50 -8.96 -5.62
N SER A 233 -8.50 -9.30 -6.47
CA SER A 233 -8.11 -10.70 -6.76
C SER A 233 -6.79 -11.09 -6.10
N ALA A 234 -6.54 -12.38 -5.95
CA ALA A 234 -5.42 -12.89 -5.13
C ALA A 234 -4.02 -12.62 -5.72
N ASN A 235 -3.91 -12.38 -7.03
CA ASN A 235 -2.66 -11.90 -7.65
C ASN A 235 -2.19 -10.53 -7.11
N SER A 236 -3.05 -9.77 -6.42
CA SER A 236 -2.66 -8.55 -5.69
C SER A 236 -1.56 -8.82 -4.66
N LEU A 237 -1.49 -10.03 -4.09
CA LEU A 237 -0.42 -10.49 -3.19
C LEU A 237 0.96 -10.58 -3.86
N GLU A 238 1.05 -10.40 -5.18
CA GLU A 238 2.31 -10.36 -5.96
C GLU A 238 2.60 -8.97 -6.54
N LEU A 239 1.81 -7.94 -6.18
CA LEU A 239 2.10 -6.55 -6.54
C LEU A 239 3.35 -6.07 -5.77
N ASN A 240 4.50 -6.16 -6.44
CA ASN A 240 5.74 -5.55 -5.95
C ASN A 240 5.54 -4.03 -5.86
N ALA A 241 5.46 -3.49 -4.65
CA ALA A 241 5.66 -2.07 -4.43
C ALA A 241 7.06 -1.66 -4.93
N SER A 242 7.20 -0.49 -5.54
CA SER A 242 8.49 0.01 -6.04
C SER A 242 9.60 0.20 -4.99
N PHE A 243 9.27 0.06 -3.70
CA PHE A 243 10.23 0.15 -2.59
C PHE A 243 10.56 -1.24 -2.01
N PRO A 244 11.85 -1.62 -1.90
CA PRO A 244 12.26 -2.95 -1.40
C PRO A 244 11.66 -3.33 -0.04
N LEU A 245 11.54 -2.37 0.88
CA LEU A 245 10.96 -2.55 2.22
C LEU A 245 9.45 -2.85 2.22
N GLN A 246 8.79 -2.83 1.06
CA GLN A 246 7.35 -3.05 0.91
C GLN A 246 7.01 -4.16 -0.10
N LYS A 247 8.01 -4.89 -0.64
CA LYS A 247 7.81 -5.94 -1.64
C LYS A 247 6.83 -7.03 -1.17
N THR A 248 6.84 -7.35 0.12
CA THR A 248 5.96 -8.35 0.74
C THR A 248 4.72 -7.75 1.40
N TYR A 249 4.55 -6.43 1.47
CA TYR A 249 3.59 -5.79 2.38
C TYR A 249 2.15 -6.32 2.23
N LEU A 250 1.66 -6.56 1.00
CA LEU A 250 0.31 -7.14 0.82
C LEU A 250 0.24 -8.60 1.29
N LYS A 251 1.33 -9.37 1.09
CA LYS A 251 1.47 -10.71 1.69
C LYS A 251 1.43 -10.63 3.21
N ASP A 252 2.06 -9.61 3.80
CA ASP A 252 2.10 -9.36 5.25
C ASP A 252 0.72 -8.98 5.80
N VAL A 253 -0.04 -8.10 5.13
CA VAL A 253 -1.43 -7.77 5.54
C VAL A 253 -2.29 -9.03 5.58
N PHE A 254 -2.28 -9.85 4.52
CA PHE A 254 -3.04 -11.11 4.50
C PHE A 254 -2.54 -12.11 5.54
N ARG A 255 -1.22 -12.31 5.64
CA ARG A 255 -0.59 -13.22 6.60
C ARG A 255 -0.94 -12.86 8.04
N ASN A 256 -0.88 -11.58 8.40
CA ASN A 256 -1.20 -11.09 9.72
C ASN A 256 -2.68 -11.33 10.06
N TYR A 257 -3.60 -11.05 9.13
CA TYR A 257 -5.02 -11.34 9.34
C TYR A 257 -5.29 -12.84 9.53
N VAL A 258 -4.75 -13.71 8.66
CA VAL A 258 -4.96 -15.17 8.75
C VAL A 258 -4.35 -15.75 10.03
N THR A 259 -3.15 -15.29 10.40
CA THR A 259 -2.46 -15.72 11.64
C THR A 259 -3.23 -15.27 12.88
N GLN A 260 -3.58 -13.98 12.99
CA GLN A 260 -4.38 -13.48 14.11
C GLN A 260 -5.73 -14.19 14.22
N LEU A 261 -6.49 -14.31 13.13
CA LEU A 261 -7.81 -14.95 13.15
C LEU A 261 -7.74 -16.43 13.55
N SER A 262 -6.74 -17.19 13.09
CA SER A 262 -6.61 -18.61 13.47
C SER A 262 -6.53 -18.81 14.98
N THR A 263 -5.83 -17.93 15.71
CA THR A 263 -5.64 -18.02 17.17
C THR A 263 -6.79 -17.42 18.00
N MET A 264 -7.67 -16.61 17.39
CA MET A 264 -8.81 -15.99 18.07
C MET A 264 -9.97 -16.96 18.32
N THR A 265 -10.70 -16.77 19.42
CA THR A 265 -12.00 -17.41 19.66
C THR A 265 -13.06 -16.85 18.70
N ILE A 266 -14.17 -17.58 18.50
CA ILE A 266 -15.25 -17.21 17.55
C ILE A 266 -15.72 -15.76 17.76
N GLN A 267 -16.07 -15.38 18.98
CA GLN A 267 -16.52 -14.02 19.30
C GLN A 267 -15.45 -12.95 19.02
N LYS A 268 -14.15 -13.27 19.23
CA LYS A 268 -13.05 -12.36 18.90
C LYS A 268 -12.85 -12.23 17.38
N ARG A 269 -12.93 -13.33 16.62
CA ARG A 269 -12.89 -13.32 15.14
C ARG A 269 -13.98 -12.42 14.58
N GLU A 270 -15.22 -12.59 15.04
CA GLU A 270 -16.39 -11.82 14.59
C GLU A 270 -16.26 -10.32 14.87
N ASN A 271 -15.81 -9.94 16.07
CA ASN A 271 -15.66 -8.53 16.44
C ASN A 271 -14.45 -7.90 15.73
N PHE A 272 -13.33 -8.61 15.59
CA PHE A 272 -12.16 -8.16 14.82
C PHE A 272 -12.51 -7.94 13.34
N CYS A 273 -13.24 -8.87 12.73
CA CYS A 273 -13.70 -8.75 11.35
C CYS A 273 -14.89 -7.79 11.14
N LEU A 274 -15.50 -7.29 12.22
CA LEU A 274 -16.70 -6.42 12.21
C LEU A 274 -17.97 -7.09 11.67
N THR A 275 -18.06 -8.43 11.68
CA THR A 275 -19.25 -9.15 11.18
C THR A 275 -20.50 -8.83 11.99
N ASN A 276 -20.37 -8.61 13.30
CA ASN A 276 -21.47 -8.21 14.18
C ASN A 276 -22.00 -6.79 13.90
N GLN A 277 -21.20 -5.91 13.27
CA GLN A 277 -21.65 -4.62 12.76
C GLN A 277 -22.36 -4.78 11.39
N ALA A 278 -21.98 -5.82 10.65
CA ALA A 278 -22.50 -6.16 9.34
C ALA A 278 -23.66 -7.17 9.41
N LYS A 279 -24.73 -6.84 10.17
CA LYS A 279 -25.90 -7.72 10.45
C LYS A 279 -26.61 -8.36 9.24
N TYR A 280 -26.28 -7.93 8.02
CA TYR A 280 -26.81 -8.43 6.75
C TYR A 280 -25.97 -9.56 6.12
N LEU A 281 -24.82 -9.93 6.71
CA LEU A 281 -23.91 -10.96 6.18
C LEU A 281 -24.29 -12.39 6.62
N GLN A 282 -25.47 -12.88 6.22
CA GLN A 282 -25.89 -14.28 6.42
C GLN A 282 -25.18 -15.25 5.46
N GLY A 283 -24.25 -16.09 5.93
CA GLY A 283 -23.42 -16.96 5.07
C GLY A 283 -22.49 -17.88 5.87
N PRO A 284 -21.57 -18.62 5.22
CA PRO A 284 -20.67 -19.55 5.92
C PRO A 284 -19.88 -18.79 6.97
N LYS A 285 -19.91 -19.30 8.20
CA LYS A 285 -19.51 -18.53 9.38
C LYS A 285 -18.00 -18.36 9.36
N LEU A 286 -17.53 -17.17 9.74
CA LEU A 286 -16.11 -16.83 9.76
C LEU A 286 -15.24 -17.85 10.53
N HIS A 287 -15.79 -18.57 11.51
CA HIS A 287 -15.07 -19.63 12.22
C HIS A 287 -14.90 -20.94 11.43
N GLU A 288 -15.84 -21.29 10.54
CA GLU A 288 -15.76 -22.49 9.68
C GLU A 288 -14.52 -22.41 8.79
N LEU A 289 -14.23 -21.21 8.25
CA LEU A 289 -13.06 -20.91 7.41
C LEU A 289 -11.71 -21.17 8.12
N PHE A 290 -11.66 -21.06 9.44
CA PHE A 290 -10.45 -21.10 10.27
C PHE A 290 -10.32 -22.33 11.19
N ASN A 291 -11.38 -23.10 11.39
CA ASN A 291 -11.31 -24.40 12.04
C ASN A 291 -10.96 -25.46 10.98
N ASP A 292 -11.94 -25.81 10.14
CA ASP A 292 -11.87 -26.95 9.22
C ASP A 292 -11.80 -26.54 7.73
N GLY A 293 -11.96 -25.25 7.45
CA GLY A 293 -12.03 -24.64 6.11
C GLY A 293 -10.69 -24.51 5.38
N ASP A 294 -10.61 -23.55 4.46
CA ASP A 294 -9.43 -23.40 3.58
C ASP A 294 -8.29 -22.60 4.23
N CYS A 295 -8.58 -21.70 5.18
CA CYS A 295 -7.55 -20.84 5.76
C CYS A 295 -6.69 -21.55 6.82
N SER A 296 -7.22 -22.53 7.56
CA SER A 296 -6.40 -23.33 8.49
C SER A 296 -5.33 -24.14 7.75
N LYS A 297 -5.66 -24.66 6.56
CA LYS A 297 -4.77 -25.50 5.73
C LYS A 297 -3.57 -24.74 5.16
N ILE A 298 -3.65 -23.42 4.99
CA ILE A 298 -2.53 -22.61 4.47
C ILE A 298 -1.58 -22.07 5.57
N LEU A 299 -1.89 -22.25 6.86
CA LEU A 299 -1.08 -21.72 7.98
C LEU A 299 0.37 -22.21 7.98
N GLY A 300 0.66 -23.37 7.37
CA GLY A 300 2.03 -23.84 7.13
C GLY A 300 2.71 -23.09 5.97
N THR A 301 1.98 -22.86 4.87
CA THR A 301 2.47 -22.21 3.65
C THR A 301 2.84 -20.75 3.88
N ILE A 302 1.99 -20.00 4.59
CA ILE A 302 2.16 -18.55 4.78
C ILE A 302 3.18 -18.16 5.85
N LYS A 303 3.99 -19.09 6.37
CA LYS A 303 5.04 -18.75 7.36
C LYS A 303 6.19 -17.94 6.76
N SER A 304 6.53 -18.20 5.48
CA SER A 304 7.52 -17.41 4.73
C SER A 304 6.99 -16.00 4.43
N ASP A 305 7.88 -15.01 4.38
CA ASP A 305 7.55 -13.66 3.87
C ASP A 305 7.22 -13.70 2.36
N ASP A 306 7.79 -14.66 1.62
CA ASP A 306 7.60 -14.84 0.18
C ASP A 306 6.92 -16.18 -0.15
N TYR A 307 5.75 -16.44 0.44
CA TYR A 307 4.94 -17.63 0.10
C TYR A 307 4.35 -17.53 -1.32
N PRO A 308 4.13 -18.66 -2.03
CA PRO A 308 3.55 -18.67 -3.38
C PRO A 308 2.02 -18.52 -3.34
N VAL A 309 1.46 -17.72 -4.26
CA VAL A 309 0.00 -17.53 -4.39
C VAL A 309 -0.62 -18.68 -5.20
N ASN A 310 -0.76 -19.83 -4.53
CA ASN A 310 -1.39 -21.03 -5.07
C ASN A 310 -2.93 -20.99 -4.94
N SER A 311 -3.60 -22.03 -5.44
CA SER A 311 -5.07 -22.14 -5.40
C SER A 311 -5.69 -22.10 -4.01
N ALA A 312 -5.02 -22.68 -2.99
CA ALA A 312 -5.52 -22.69 -1.61
C ALA A 312 -5.38 -21.31 -0.95
N VAL A 313 -4.23 -20.66 -1.14
CA VAL A 313 -4.00 -19.26 -0.74
C VAL A 313 -5.05 -18.35 -1.39
N SER A 314 -5.27 -18.50 -2.70
CA SER A 314 -6.24 -17.69 -3.46
C SER A 314 -7.68 -17.92 -3.00
N LYS A 315 -8.05 -19.16 -2.63
CA LYS A 315 -9.38 -19.48 -2.10
C LYS A 315 -9.59 -18.90 -0.70
N CYS A 316 -8.63 -19.06 0.22
CA CYS A 316 -8.67 -18.43 1.54
C CYS A 316 -8.74 -16.89 1.43
N PHE A 317 -7.95 -16.28 0.55
CA PHE A 317 -7.97 -14.83 0.27
C PHE A 317 -9.36 -14.33 -0.13
N ARG A 318 -9.99 -14.98 -1.11
CA ARG A 318 -11.34 -14.64 -1.59
C ARG A 318 -12.41 -14.80 -0.51
N GLU A 319 -12.39 -15.89 0.25
CA GLU A 319 -13.37 -16.09 1.33
C GLU A 319 -13.12 -15.17 2.53
N LEU A 320 -11.87 -14.81 2.82
CA LEU A 320 -11.56 -13.80 3.83
C LEU A 320 -12.07 -12.41 3.41
N HIS A 321 -11.93 -12.02 2.14
CA HIS A 321 -12.52 -10.79 1.60
C HIS A 321 -14.06 -10.74 1.79
N LYS A 322 -14.74 -11.89 1.68
CA LYS A 322 -16.20 -12.03 1.80
C LYS A 322 -16.70 -12.12 3.26
N GLN A 323 -15.99 -12.83 4.13
CA GLN A 323 -16.42 -13.06 5.51
C GLN A 323 -15.80 -12.10 6.53
N CYS A 324 -14.79 -11.31 6.16
CA CYS A 324 -14.11 -10.36 7.04
C CYS A 324 -14.14 -8.93 6.47
N PRO A 325 -15.22 -8.15 6.74
CA PRO A 325 -15.34 -6.76 6.31
C PRO A 325 -14.14 -5.87 6.65
N SER A 326 -13.57 -5.98 7.86
CA SER A 326 -12.34 -5.27 8.25
C SER A 326 -11.16 -5.58 7.31
N PHE A 327 -10.90 -6.86 7.02
CA PHE A 327 -9.87 -7.26 6.04
C PHE A 327 -10.15 -6.68 4.66
N SER A 328 -11.39 -6.79 4.19
CA SER A 328 -11.82 -6.27 2.88
C SER A 328 -11.49 -4.77 2.72
N ILE A 329 -11.72 -3.98 3.77
CA ILE A 329 -11.42 -2.53 3.78
C ILE A 329 -9.92 -2.29 3.85
N LYS A 330 -9.23 -2.85 4.86
CA LYS A 330 -7.80 -2.58 5.07
C LYS A 330 -6.91 -3.08 3.92
N TYR A 331 -7.28 -4.20 3.29
CA TYR A 331 -6.60 -4.73 2.12
C TYR A 331 -6.93 -3.92 0.86
N GLY A 332 -8.21 -3.55 0.64
CA GLY A 332 -8.61 -2.65 -0.46
C GLY A 332 -7.91 -1.29 -0.37
N ALA A 333 -7.83 -0.69 0.82
CA ALA A 333 -7.04 0.50 1.10
C ALA A 333 -5.56 0.28 0.78
N SER A 334 -4.98 -0.81 1.29
CA SER A 334 -3.57 -1.18 1.07
C SER A 334 -3.20 -1.31 -0.41
N VAL A 335 -4.03 -1.95 -1.24
CA VAL A 335 -3.82 -2.05 -2.69
C VAL A 335 -3.94 -0.67 -3.35
N THR A 336 -4.89 0.17 -2.92
CA THR A 336 -5.06 1.56 -3.41
C THR A 336 -3.80 2.42 -3.18
N ARG A 337 -2.99 2.08 -2.18
CA ARG A 337 -1.72 2.75 -1.83
C ARG A 337 -0.46 2.02 -2.35
N ILE A 338 -0.62 0.95 -3.12
CA ILE A 338 0.49 0.20 -3.75
C ILE A 338 0.37 0.24 -5.27
N ASP A 339 -0.79 -0.12 -5.82
CA ASP A 339 -1.09 0.12 -7.22
C ASP A 339 -2.59 0.41 -7.40
N ARG A 340 -2.94 1.71 -7.41
CA ARG A 340 -4.30 2.20 -7.66
C ARG A 340 -4.92 1.64 -8.96
N ARG A 341 -4.10 1.23 -9.93
CA ARG A 341 -4.52 0.72 -11.24
C ARG A 341 -5.14 -0.69 -11.13
N HIS A 342 -4.95 -1.35 -9.98
CA HIS A 342 -5.53 -2.65 -9.65
C HIS A 342 -6.97 -2.53 -9.11
N ASN A 343 -7.30 -1.47 -8.36
CA ASN A 343 -8.63 -1.26 -7.79
C ASN A 343 -9.53 -0.45 -8.73
N GLY A 344 -9.93 -1.11 -9.82
CA GLY A 344 -10.81 -0.54 -10.84
C GLY A 344 -10.23 0.73 -11.51
N PRO A 345 -11.08 1.57 -12.13
CA PRO A 345 -10.62 2.79 -12.78
C PRO A 345 -10.36 3.93 -11.77
N LEU A 346 -9.21 3.90 -11.08
CA LEU A 346 -8.58 5.08 -10.46
C LEU A 346 -7.60 5.80 -11.40
N TYR A 347 -7.86 5.74 -12.71
CA TYR A 347 -7.09 6.46 -13.72
C TYR A 347 -7.46 7.94 -13.77
N THR A 348 -6.51 8.80 -14.12
CA THR A 348 -6.81 10.17 -14.53
C THR A 348 -7.47 10.19 -15.91
N HIS A 349 -8.11 11.31 -16.29
CA HIS A 349 -8.63 11.45 -17.65
C HIS A 349 -7.52 11.35 -18.70
N GLU A 350 -6.34 11.91 -18.42
CA GLU A 350 -5.15 11.82 -19.27
C GLU A 350 -4.71 10.36 -19.48
N GLU A 351 -4.65 9.55 -18.42
CA GLU A 351 -4.33 8.11 -18.55
C GLU A 351 -5.39 7.33 -19.34
N LEU A 352 -6.66 7.71 -19.26
CA LEU A 352 -7.73 7.11 -20.04
C LEU A 352 -7.60 7.50 -21.52
N VAL A 353 -7.35 8.77 -21.82
CA VAL A 353 -7.08 9.28 -23.18
C VAL A 353 -5.84 8.61 -23.78
N ASN A 354 -4.74 8.52 -23.02
CA ASN A 354 -3.49 7.88 -23.45
C ASN A 354 -3.63 6.36 -23.66
N LYS A 355 -4.64 5.73 -23.05
CA LYS A 355 -5.04 4.33 -23.33
C LYS A 355 -6.01 4.18 -24.51
N GLY A 356 -6.30 5.26 -25.24
CA GLY A 356 -7.30 5.28 -26.33
C GLY A 356 -8.76 5.19 -25.85
N LEU A 357 -9.00 5.29 -24.54
CA LEU A 357 -10.33 5.17 -23.92
C LEU A 357 -11.08 6.51 -23.93
N THR A 358 -11.18 7.12 -25.12
CA THR A 358 -11.74 8.47 -25.34
C THR A 358 -13.27 8.50 -25.40
N ALA A 359 -13.93 7.36 -25.56
CA ALA A 359 -15.39 7.28 -25.64
C ALA A 359 -16.09 7.69 -24.34
N ARG A 360 -17.29 8.28 -24.43
CA ARG A 360 -18.13 8.66 -23.26
C ARG A 360 -18.33 7.54 -22.23
N LYS A 361 -18.29 6.27 -22.66
CA LYS A 361 -18.36 5.07 -21.80
C LYS A 361 -17.21 4.97 -20.78
N TYR A 362 -16.05 5.53 -21.11
CA TYR A 362 -14.83 5.53 -20.27
C TYR A 362 -14.52 6.91 -19.67
N ALA A 363 -15.25 7.94 -20.07
CA ALA A 363 -15.40 9.17 -19.29
C ALA A 363 -16.23 8.92 -18.01
N LYS A 364 -15.88 7.88 -17.22
CA LYS A 364 -16.34 7.74 -15.84
C LYS A 364 -15.80 8.98 -15.10
N PRO A 365 -16.67 9.90 -14.66
CA PRO A 365 -16.22 11.14 -14.03
C PRO A 365 -15.44 10.82 -12.74
N TYR A 366 -14.42 11.63 -12.46
CA TYR A 366 -13.44 11.36 -11.40
C TYR A 366 -14.10 10.95 -10.08
N MET A 367 -13.69 9.78 -9.56
CA MET A 367 -14.06 9.33 -8.23
C MET A 367 -13.63 10.39 -7.21
N LYS A 368 -14.55 10.78 -6.32
CA LYS A 368 -14.29 11.72 -5.23
C LYS A 368 -14.17 10.96 -3.91
N PRO A 369 -13.24 11.35 -3.01
CA PRO A 369 -13.24 10.83 -1.65
C PRO A 369 -14.60 11.15 -1.01
N SER A 370 -15.21 10.17 -0.35
CA SER A 370 -16.58 10.27 0.15
C SER A 370 -16.66 9.92 1.62
N CYS A 371 -17.61 10.52 2.33
CA CYS A 371 -17.77 10.46 3.79
C CYS A 371 -16.54 10.99 4.58
N HIS A 372 -15.82 11.96 4.00
CA HIS A 372 -14.58 12.51 4.57
C HIS A 372 -14.79 13.14 5.94
N SER A 373 -15.95 13.76 6.17
CA SER A 373 -16.32 14.36 7.46
C SER A 373 -16.33 13.35 8.63
N LEU A 374 -16.77 12.11 8.39
CA LEU A 374 -16.78 11.04 9.38
C LEU A 374 -15.36 10.63 9.76
N PHE A 375 -14.53 10.35 8.76
CA PHE A 375 -13.14 9.92 8.99
C PHE A 375 -12.33 11.02 9.67
N ASN A 376 -12.56 12.29 9.32
CA ASN A 376 -12.01 13.44 10.04
C ASN A 376 -12.54 13.55 11.49
N SER A 377 -13.84 13.33 11.72
CA SER A 377 -14.43 13.36 13.06
C SER A 377 -13.85 12.25 13.97
N ILE A 378 -13.62 11.05 13.41
CA ILE A 378 -12.95 9.94 14.09
C ILE A 378 -11.49 10.30 14.43
N ALA A 379 -10.77 10.88 13.48
CA ALA A 379 -9.39 11.34 13.67
C ALA A 379 -9.24 12.41 14.76
N VAL A 380 -10.07 13.45 14.72
CA VAL A 380 -10.08 14.54 15.71
C VAL A 380 -10.42 14.03 17.12
N ASN A 381 -11.28 13.00 17.22
CA ASN A 381 -11.67 12.40 18.50
C ASN A 381 -10.81 11.18 18.88
N LYS A 382 -9.67 10.93 18.19
CA LYS A 382 -8.83 9.73 18.35
C LYS A 382 -8.54 9.41 19.82
N GLU A 383 -8.03 10.36 20.59
CA GLU A 383 -7.57 10.10 21.97
C GLU A 383 -8.72 9.58 22.85
N LYS A 384 -9.87 10.26 22.81
CA LYS A 384 -11.07 9.86 23.55
C LYS A 384 -11.58 8.48 23.09
N ILE A 385 -11.68 8.24 21.78
CA ILE A 385 -12.10 6.95 21.23
C ILE A 385 -11.15 5.83 21.70
N CYS A 386 -9.84 6.02 21.59
CA CYS A 386 -8.88 5.02 22.01
C CYS A 386 -8.83 4.82 23.54
N GLN A 387 -9.10 5.85 24.35
CA GLN A 387 -9.29 5.70 25.79
C GLN A 387 -10.51 4.82 26.11
N GLN A 388 -11.65 5.06 25.47
CA GLN A 388 -12.86 4.24 25.64
C GLN A 388 -12.70 2.77 25.21
N ILE A 389 -11.72 2.46 24.35
CA ILE A 389 -11.45 1.10 23.85
C ILE A 389 -10.41 0.35 24.71
N ASN A 390 -9.65 1.06 25.55
CA ASN A 390 -8.62 0.47 26.43
C ASN A 390 -9.04 0.40 27.92
N ASN A 391 -10.21 0.95 28.28
CA ASN A 391 -10.75 1.00 29.64
C ASN A 391 -11.86 -0.04 29.87
#